data_AF-A0A212EH95-F1
#
_entry.id   AF-A0A212EH95-F1
#
_cell.length_a   1.000
_cell.length_b   1.000
_cell.length_c   1.000
_cell.angle_alpha   90.00
_cell.angle_beta   90.00
_cell.angle_gamma   90.00
#
_symmetry.space_group_name_H-M   'P 1'
#
loop_
_entity.id
_entity.type
_entity.pdbx_description
1 polymer ?
#
loop_
_entity_poly.entity_id
_entity_poly.type
_entity_poly.pdbx_seq_one_letter_code
_entity_poly.pdbx_strand_id
1 'polypeptide(L)'
;MAFPLPRFEKCCCCLPLRTGSLLIGYVSIVFSLLSISGISYSLFRVVTFVQNNENPPDQEHSKEEYDRITISLYISHGYILFVYLYYTVMNLMLIIGVHLVSLRYLFSYSITENRLTFL
;
A
#
# COMPACT_ATOMS: atom_id res chain seq x y z
N MET A 1 -23.59 -32.54 1.93
CA MET A 1 -23.08 -32.27 0.57
C MET A 1 -21.99 -31.22 0.70
N ALA A 2 -20.73 -31.63 0.64
CA ALA A 2 -19.61 -30.70 0.71
C ALA A 2 -19.49 -30.00 -0.65
N PHE A 3 -19.72 -28.69 -0.68
CA PHE A 3 -19.46 -27.90 -1.88
C PHE A 3 -17.94 -27.90 -2.13
N PRO A 4 -17.45 -28.48 -3.25
CA PRO A 4 -16.04 -28.41 -3.56
C PRO A 4 -15.68 -26.94 -3.80
N LEU A 5 -14.79 -26.37 -2.97
CA LEU A 5 -14.28 -25.03 -3.19
C LEU A 5 -13.65 -24.98 -4.59
N PRO A 6 -13.95 -23.95 -5.41
CA PRO A 6 -13.43 -23.87 -6.76
C PRO A 6 -11.90 -23.86 -6.71
N ARG A 7 -11.28 -24.86 -7.33
CA ARG A 7 -9.84 -24.86 -7.59
C ARG A 7 -9.55 -23.66 -8.50
N PHE A 8 -9.00 -22.59 -7.94
CA PHE A 8 -8.51 -21.42 -8.66
C PHE A 8 -7.26 -21.74 -9.51
N GLU A 9 -7.30 -22.78 -10.33
CA GLU A 9 -6.13 -23.24 -11.08
C GLU A 9 -5.91 -22.38 -12.34
N LYS A 10 -6.95 -21.96 -13.08
CA LYS A 10 -6.79 -21.24 -14.36
C LYS A 10 -7.98 -20.32 -14.68
N CYS A 11 -7.73 -19.03 -14.89
CA CYS A 11 -8.61 -18.18 -15.71
C CYS A 11 -8.13 -18.19 -17.16
N CYS A 12 -9.04 -17.96 -18.12
CA CYS A 12 -8.89 -18.14 -19.58
C CYS A 12 -7.77 -17.37 -20.33
N CYS A 13 -6.73 -16.88 -19.66
CA CYS A 13 -5.57 -16.22 -20.28
C CYS A 13 -4.32 -16.42 -19.41
N CYS A 14 -3.68 -17.59 -19.50
CA CYS A 14 -2.29 -17.96 -19.13
C CYS A 14 -1.62 -17.44 -17.83
N LEU A 15 -2.31 -16.69 -16.97
CA LEU A 15 -1.79 -16.16 -15.72
C LEU A 15 -2.52 -16.82 -14.55
N PRO A 16 -1.82 -17.50 -13.65
CA PRO A 16 -2.42 -17.97 -12.40
C PRO A 16 -3.04 -16.78 -11.68
N LEU A 17 -4.28 -16.90 -11.21
CA LEU A 17 -4.96 -15.85 -10.43
C LEU A 17 -4.11 -15.36 -9.25
N ARG A 18 -3.32 -16.28 -8.71
CA ARG A 18 -2.31 -16.07 -7.68
C ARG A 18 -1.16 -15.15 -8.09
N THR A 19 -0.69 -15.25 -9.33
CA THR A 19 0.38 -14.38 -9.87
C THR A 19 -0.16 -12.99 -10.16
N GLY A 20 -1.39 -12.90 -10.69
CA GLY A 20 -2.06 -11.62 -10.94
C GLY A 20 -2.27 -10.81 -9.66
N SER A 21 -2.80 -11.43 -8.60
CA SER A 21 -3.00 -10.74 -7.32
C SER A 21 -1.69 -10.31 -6.65
N LEU A 22 -0.63 -11.11 -6.80
CA LEU A 22 0.70 -10.79 -6.26
C LEU A 22 1.32 -9.59 -7.00
N LEU A 23 1.26 -9.57 -8.34
CA LEU A 23 1.77 -8.48 -9.16
C LEU A 23 1.05 -7.16 -8.82
N ILE A 24 -0.28 -7.21 -8.75
CA ILE A 24 -1.10 -6.05 -8.38
C ILE A 24 -0.77 -5.58 -6.96
N GLY A 25 -0.62 -6.48 -5.99
CA GLY A 25 -0.23 -6.14 -4.62
C GLY A 25 1.12 -5.42 -4.55
N TYR A 26 2.14 -5.91 -5.26
CA TYR A 26 3.45 -5.26 -5.29
C TYR A 26 3.41 -3.88 -5.95
N VAL A 27 2.73 -3.76 -7.10
CA VAL A 27 2.55 -2.47 -7.80
C VAL A 27 1.81 -1.48 -6.90
N SER A 28 0.73 -1.91 -6.24
CA SER A 28 -0.03 -1.08 -5.30
C SER A 28 0.80 -0.62 -4.10
N ILE A 29 1.72 -1.43 -3.58
CA ILE A 29 2.64 -1.01 -2.52
C ILE A 29 3.60 0.06 -3.02
N VAL A 30 4.20 -0.12 -4.21
CA VAL A 30 5.12 0.87 -4.79
C VAL A 30 4.41 2.21 -4.99
N PHE A 31 3.21 2.20 -5.57
CA PHE A 31 2.41 3.42 -5.74
C PHE A 31 1.99 4.06 -4.41
N SER A 32 1.66 3.25 -3.40
CA SER A 32 1.33 3.76 -2.07
C SER A 32 2.54 4.44 -1.41
N LEU A 33 3.72 3.83 -1.50
CA LEU A 33 4.97 4.42 -0.99
C LEU A 33 5.34 5.72 -1.72
N LEU A 34 5.21 5.75 -3.04
CA LEU A 34 5.43 6.97 -3.83
C LEU A 34 4.46 8.08 -3.43
N SER A 35 3.17 7.74 -3.30
CA SER A 35 2.13 8.68 -2.86
C SER A 35 2.41 9.23 -1.46
N ILE A 36 2.79 8.37 -0.51
CA ILE A 36 3.18 8.77 0.84
C ILE A 36 4.36 9.74 0.77
N SER A 37 5.41 9.42 0.00
CA SER A 37 6.59 10.29 -0.13
C SER A 37 6.24 11.65 -0.73
N GLY A 38 5.39 11.68 -1.75
CA GLY A 38 4.94 12.91 -2.41
C GLY A 38 4.10 13.79 -1.48
N ILE A 39 3.17 13.19 -0.74
CA ILE A 39 2.34 13.90 0.25
C ILE A 39 3.20 14.42 1.39
N SER A 40 4.17 13.64 1.89
CA SER A 40 5.11 14.09 2.91
C SER A 40 5.97 15.26 2.43
N TYR A 41 6.44 15.23 1.18
CA TYR A 41 7.20 16.34 0.59
C TYR A 41 6.35 17.60 0.40
N SER A 42 5.10 17.43 -0.08
CA SER A 42 4.12 18.53 -0.19
C SER A 42 3.88 19.18 1.17
N LEU A 43 3.67 18.38 2.21
CA LEU A 43 3.42 18.87 3.56
C LEU A 43 4.65 19.58 4.14
N PHE A 44 5.86 19.06 3.92
CA PHE A 44 7.11 19.73 4.28
C PHE A 44 7.24 21.11 3.61
N ARG A 45 6.92 21.21 2.32
CA ARG A 45 6.94 22.48 1.59
C ARG A 45 5.97 23.50 2.17
N VAL A 46 4.76 23.07 2.53
CA VAL A 46 3.75 23.95 3.13
C VAL A 46 4.20 24.43 4.51
N VAL A 47 4.66 23.52 5.38
CA VAL A 47 5.18 23.87 6.72
C VAL A 47 6.29 24.90 6.59
N THR A 48 7.26 24.63 5.72
CA THR A 48 8.43 25.51 5.52
C THR A 48 8.01 26.86 4.95
N PHE A 49 7.02 26.89 4.04
CA PHE A 49 6.48 28.13 3.49
C PHE A 49 5.78 28.98 4.56
N VAL A 50 4.93 28.37 5.39
CA VAL A 50 4.24 29.06 6.49
C VAL A 50 5.24 29.60 7.50
N GLN A 51 6.22 28.80 7.90
CA GLN A 51 7.25 29.20 8.86
C GLN A 51 8.14 30.34 8.32
N ASN A 52 8.50 30.30 7.03
CA ASN A 52 9.33 31.35 6.42
C ASN A 52 8.56 32.65 6.12
N ASN A 53 7.23 32.60 6.08
CA ASN A 53 6.36 33.75 5.78
C ASN A 53 5.48 34.14 6.99
N GLU A 54 5.91 33.84 8.22
CA GLU A 54 5.18 34.16 9.45
C GLU A 54 4.89 35.68 9.62
N ASN A 55 5.70 36.52 8.96
CA ASN A 55 5.45 37.94 8.74
C ASN A 55 5.47 38.26 7.24
N PRO A 56 4.32 38.19 6.54
CA PRO A 56 4.28 38.49 5.11
C PRO A 56 4.59 39.98 4.88
N PRO A 57 5.43 40.32 3.88
CA PRO A 57 5.68 41.71 3.50
C PRO A 57 4.48 42.38 2.80
N ASP A 58 3.52 41.60 2.31
CA ASP A 58 2.33 42.08 1.58
C ASP A 58 1.01 41.68 2.25
N GLN A 59 0.12 42.67 2.40
CA GLN A 59 -1.17 42.60 3.09
C GLN A 59 -2.31 42.04 2.22
N GLU A 60 -2.02 41.21 1.22
CA GLU A 60 -3.03 40.80 0.22
C GLU A 60 -4.07 39.81 0.78
N HIS A 61 -3.72 39.05 1.83
CA HIS A 61 -4.64 38.13 2.51
C HIS A 61 -4.53 38.22 4.04
N SER A 62 -5.67 38.16 4.73
CA SER A 62 -5.76 38.15 6.20
C SER A 62 -5.06 36.92 6.79
N LYS A 63 -4.34 37.08 7.90
CA LYS A 63 -3.72 35.95 8.65
C LYS A 63 -4.75 34.87 8.99
N GLU A 64 -5.99 35.27 9.25
CA GLU A 64 -7.09 34.37 9.60
C GLU A 64 -7.51 33.47 8.42
N GLU A 65 -7.34 33.93 7.18
CA GLU A 65 -7.64 33.17 5.96
C GLU A 65 -6.54 32.12 5.71
N TYR A 66 -5.27 32.49 5.89
CA TYR A 66 -4.14 31.57 5.81
C TYR A 66 -4.23 30.43 6.83
N ASP A 67 -4.61 30.74 8.07
CA ASP A 67 -4.73 29.71 9.12
C ASP A 67 -5.84 28.70 8.79
N ARG A 68 -7.00 29.16 8.30
CA ARG A 68 -8.08 28.25 7.89
C ARG A 68 -7.66 27.32 6.74
N ILE A 69 -7.02 27.88 5.71
CA ILE A 69 -6.58 27.10 4.55
C ILE A 69 -5.53 26.07 4.98
N THR A 70 -4.58 26.50 5.82
CA THR A 70 -3.50 25.64 6.33
C THR A 70 -4.05 24.48 7.16
N ILE A 71 -4.98 24.73 8.09
CA ILE A 71 -5.62 23.68 8.90
C ILE A 71 -6.38 22.69 8.01
N SER A 72 -7.15 23.17 7.03
CA SER A 72 -7.88 22.32 6.08
C SER A 72 -6.92 21.43 5.26
N LEU A 73 -5.79 22.01 4.85
CA LEU A 73 -4.76 21.28 4.13
C LEU A 73 -4.10 20.18 4.98
N TYR A 74 -3.80 20.45 6.25
CA TYR A 74 -3.28 19.43 7.17
C TYR A 74 -4.25 18.28 7.40
N ILE A 75 -5.54 18.60 7.62
CA ILE A 75 -6.56 17.57 7.86
C ILE A 75 -6.72 16.67 6.63
N SER A 76 -6.79 17.27 5.43
CA SER A 76 -6.89 16.50 4.18
C SER A 76 -5.66 15.64 3.91
N HIS A 77 -4.45 16.18 4.08
CA HIS A 77 -3.22 15.41 3.89
C HIS A 77 -3.08 14.29 4.93
N GLY A 78 -3.45 14.54 6.19
CA GLY A 78 -3.45 13.53 7.24
C GLY A 78 -4.41 12.38 6.96
N TYR A 79 -5.63 12.69 6.50
CA TYR A 79 -6.60 11.68 6.11
C TYR A 79 -6.10 10.83 4.93
N ILE A 80 -5.56 11.46 3.89
CA ILE A 80 -5.03 10.75 2.71
C ILE A 80 -3.85 9.86 3.10
N LEU A 81 -2.94 10.33 3.95
CA LEU A 81 -1.83 9.52 4.49
C LEU A 81 -2.33 8.29 5.23
N PHE A 82 -3.35 8.46 6.09
CA PHE A 82 -3.95 7.36 6.84
C PHE A 82 -4.54 6.30 5.90
N VAL A 83 -5.25 6.73 4.86
CA VAL A 83 -5.82 5.83 3.84
C VAL A 83 -4.73 5.04 3.12
N TYR A 84 -3.66 5.69 2.64
CA TYR A 84 -2.56 4.99 1.96
C TYR A 84 -1.81 4.02 2.88
N LEU A 85 -1.66 4.37 4.17
CA LEU A 85 -1.05 3.48 5.15
C LEU A 85 -1.90 2.22 5.37
N TYR A 86 -3.22 2.39 5.51
CA TYR A 86 -4.16 1.26 5.58
C TYR A 86 -4.10 0.37 4.32
N TYR A 87 -4.11 0.97 3.14
CA TYR A 87 -3.96 0.24 1.88
C TYR A 87 -2.63 -0.53 1.81
N THR A 88 -1.54 0.06 2.29
CA THR A 88 -0.23 -0.60 2.33
C THR A 88 -0.27 -1.84 3.23
N VAL A 89 -0.89 -1.74 4.42
CA VAL A 89 -1.06 -2.88 5.34
C VAL A 89 -1.90 -3.99 4.72
N MET A 90 -3.01 -3.66 4.05
CA MET A 90 -3.87 -4.66 3.40
C MET A 90 -3.14 -5.38 2.26
N ASN A 91 -2.38 -4.65 1.44
CA ASN A 91 -1.56 -5.25 0.39
C ASN A 91 -0.42 -6.12 0.96
N LEU A 92 0.21 -5.70 2.07
CA LEU A 92 1.21 -6.50 2.77
C LEU A 92 0.61 -7.80 3.30
N MET A 93 -0.56 -7.75 3.95
CA MET A 93 -1.27 -8.95 4.41
C MET A 93 -1.57 -9.91 3.27
N LEU A 94 -2.00 -9.39 2.11
CA LEU A 94 -2.29 -10.19 0.93
C LEU A 94 -1.03 -10.89 0.39
N ILE A 95 0.08 -10.17 0.27
CA ILE A 95 1.37 -10.73 -0.17
C ILE A 95 1.88 -11.78 0.81
N ILE A 96 1.86 -11.49 2.12
CA ILE A 96 2.28 -12.42 3.17
C ILE A 96 1.42 -13.69 3.14
N GLY A 97 0.09 -13.55 3.00
CA GLY A 97 -0.83 -14.68 2.89
C GLY A 97 -0.52 -15.58 1.69
N VAL A 98 -0.22 -14.98 0.53
CA VAL A 98 0.16 -15.77 -0.66
C VAL A 98 1.51 -16.45 -0.50
N HIS A 99 2.50 -15.80 0.13
CA HIS A 99 3.81 -16.39 0.42
C HIS A 99 3.74 -17.52 1.45
N LEU A 100 2.96 -17.37 2.52
CA LEU A 100 2.72 -18.42 3.52
C LEU A 100 2.11 -19.68 2.89
N VAL A 101 1.13 -19.50 2.01
CA VAL A 101 0.55 -20.61 1.24
C VAL A 101 1.62 -21.25 0.35
N SER A 102 2.52 -20.46 -0.26
CA SER A 102 3.57 -20.96 -1.18
C SER A 102 4.60 -21.78 -0.42
N LEU A 103 5.09 -21.24 0.70
CA LEU A 103 6.02 -21.90 1.61
C LEU A 103 5.46 -23.24 2.10
N ARG A 104 4.17 -23.32 2.42
CA ARG A 104 3.53 -24.58 2.83
C ARG A 104 3.51 -25.64 1.73
N TYR A 105 3.29 -25.25 0.47
CA TYR A 105 3.39 -26.15 -0.68
C TYR A 105 4.84 -26.59 -0.95
N LEU A 106 5.80 -25.67 -0.82
CA LEU A 106 7.22 -25.95 -1.04
C LEU A 106 7.80 -26.87 0.05
N PHE A 107 7.43 -26.64 1.32
CA PHE A 107 7.74 -27.56 2.41
C PHE A 107 7.12 -28.94 2.21
N SER A 108 5.84 -29.02 1.82
CA SER A 108 5.19 -30.32 1.54
C SER A 108 5.88 -31.05 0.40
N TYR A 109 6.24 -30.37 -0.69
CA TYR A 109 6.96 -30.97 -1.82
C TYR A 109 8.32 -31.52 -1.39
N SER A 110 9.13 -30.72 -0.67
CA SER A 110 10.45 -31.14 -0.19
C SER A 110 10.42 -32.35 0.77
N ILE A 111 9.36 -32.47 1.59
CA ILE A 111 9.15 -33.63 2.48
C ILE A 111 8.76 -34.87 1.67
N THR A 112 7.97 -34.70 0.61
CA THR A 112 7.52 -35.81 -0.24
C THR A 112 8.67 -36.34 -1.10
N GLU A 113 9.52 -35.45 -1.62
CA GLU A 113 10.70 -35.79 -2.42
C GLU A 113 11.79 -36.48 -1.57
N ASN A 114 12.04 -36.01 -0.35
CA ASN A 114 12.93 -36.70 0.59
C ASN A 114 12.43 -38.10 0.99
N ARG A 115 11.11 -38.35 0.98
CA ARG A 115 10.56 -39.69 1.23
C ARG A 115 10.72 -40.65 0.05
N LEU A 116 10.73 -40.14 -1.18
CA LEU A 116 10.91 -40.93 -2.41
C LEU A 116 12.38 -41.27 -2.69
N THR A 117 13.33 -40.52 -2.10
CA THR A 117 14.77 -40.76 -2.28
C THR A 117 15.33 -41.79 -1.29
N PHE A 118 14.54 -42.19 -0.28
CA PHE A 118 14.92 -43.13 0.78
C PHE A 118 14.25 -44.52 0.67
N LEU A 119 13.58 -44.79 -0.46
CA LEU A 119 12.87 -46.04 -0.75
C LEU A 119 13.35 -46.60 -2.08
#